data_AF-A0A6P5NNC8-F1
#
_entry.id   AF-A0A6P5NNC8-F1
#
_cell.length_a   1.000
_cell.length_b   1.000
_cell.length_c   1.000
_cell.angle_alpha   90.00
_cell.angle_beta   90.00
_cell.angle_gamma   90.00
#
_symmetry.space_group_name_H-M   'P 1'
#
loop_
_entity.id
_entity.type
_entity.pdbx_description
1 polymer ?
#
loop_
_entity_poly.entity_id
_entity_poly.type
_entity_poly.pdbx_seq_one_letter_code
_entity_poly.pdbx_strand_id
1 'polypeptide(L)'
;MVVNMGPHHPSMHGVLRLIVTLDGEDVIDCEPLLGYLHRGMEKIAENRTIIQYLPYVTRWDYLATMFTEAITVNGPEQLGNIQVPQRASYIRVIMLELSHIASHLLWLGPFMADIGAQTPFFYIFRERELIYDLFEAATGMRMMHNFFRIGGVAADLPHGWIDKCLDFCDYFLTGVVEYQKLITRNPIFLERVEGIGIVSGKEVINWGLSGPMLRASGIQWDLRKVENYECYGEFDWDVQWQKEGDSLARYLVRIGEMVESIKIIQQALEGIPGGPYENLEIRYFDREREPEWNDFEYRFISKKPSPTFELPKQELYVRVEAPKGELGIFLIGDQNGFPWRWKIRPPGFINLQILPQLVKRMKLADIMTILGIQDINSFFRLESLKEVYGILWVFAPIFTLVLGITISVLAIVWLEREISAGIQQRIGPEYAGPLGVLQALADGTKLLFKESLIPSRGDTRLFSIGPSISVISIIISYSVIPFGYNFVLSDLNIGVFLWISISSIAPIGLLMSGYGSNNKYSFLGGLRAAAQSISYEIPLTLCVLSISLRAIR
;
A
#
# COMPACT_ATOMS: atom_id res chain seq x y z
N MET A 1 17.36 -31.30 4.28
CA MET A 1 17.57 -30.33 3.18
C MET A 1 17.68 -28.94 3.78
N VAL A 2 18.59 -28.09 3.31
CA VAL A 2 18.65 -26.68 3.74
C VAL A 2 18.04 -25.81 2.63
N VAL A 3 17.03 -25.02 2.97
CA VAL A 3 16.32 -24.12 2.05
C VAL A 3 16.54 -22.68 2.50
N ASN A 4 16.89 -21.83 1.55
CA ASN A 4 17.04 -20.41 1.77
C ASN A 4 15.78 -19.69 1.30
N MET A 5 14.98 -19.17 2.22
CA MET A 5 13.77 -18.40 1.92
C MET A 5 14.07 -16.91 2.02
N GLY A 6 13.84 -16.17 0.94
CA GLY A 6 14.16 -14.74 0.86
C GLY A 6 15.60 -14.45 0.36
N PRO A 7 15.99 -13.17 0.25
CA PRO A 7 15.26 -11.97 0.66
C PRO A 7 14.09 -11.60 -0.26
N HIS A 8 14.00 -12.21 -1.46
CA HIS A 8 12.93 -11.96 -2.42
C HIS A 8 11.91 -13.09 -2.37
N HIS A 9 10.92 -12.96 -1.48
CA HIS A 9 9.77 -13.87 -1.42
C HIS A 9 8.52 -13.09 -1.03
N PRO A 10 7.35 -13.29 -1.67
CA PRO A 10 6.14 -12.52 -1.40
C PRO A 10 5.70 -12.52 0.08
N SER A 11 5.79 -13.68 0.74
CA SER A 11 5.42 -13.84 2.16
C SER A 11 6.49 -13.39 3.16
N MET A 12 7.65 -12.92 2.68
CA MET A 12 8.65 -12.28 3.52
C MET A 12 8.43 -10.78 3.41
N HIS A 13 7.45 -10.24 4.16
CA HIS A 13 7.03 -8.84 4.13
C HIS A 13 8.21 -7.87 4.32
N GLY A 14 8.81 -7.52 3.19
CA GLY A 14 10.06 -6.76 3.09
C GLY A 14 11.28 -7.59 2.71
N VAL A 15 12.34 -7.51 3.51
CA VAL A 15 13.68 -8.03 3.23
C VAL A 15 14.16 -8.87 4.42
N LEU A 16 13.53 -10.03 4.58
CA LEU A 16 13.88 -11.05 5.57
C LEU A 16 14.44 -12.27 4.85
N ARG A 17 15.53 -12.84 5.36
CA ARG A 17 16.10 -14.09 4.86
C ARG A 17 16.09 -15.12 5.97
N LEU A 18 15.48 -16.27 5.72
CA LEU A 18 15.44 -17.40 6.64
C LEU A 18 16.22 -18.57 6.03
N ILE A 19 17.21 -19.07 6.77
CA ILE A 19 17.87 -20.34 6.45
C ILE A 19 17.15 -21.42 7.24
N VAL A 20 16.41 -22.28 6.54
CA VAL A 20 15.56 -23.29 7.17
C VAL A 20 16.13 -24.67 6.88
N THR A 21 16.33 -25.47 7.92
CA THR A 21 16.73 -26.87 7.81
C THR A 21 15.50 -27.76 7.93
N LEU A 22 15.21 -28.51 6.87
CA LEU A 22 14.01 -29.34 6.72
C LEU A 22 14.35 -30.83 6.72
N ASP A 23 13.48 -31.63 7.31
CA ASP A 23 13.39 -33.08 7.11
C ASP A 23 12.02 -33.41 6.50
N GLY A 24 12.02 -33.66 5.19
CA GLY A 24 10.78 -33.66 4.40
C GLY A 24 10.08 -32.30 4.46
N GLU A 25 8.90 -32.26 5.08
CA GLU A 25 8.09 -31.05 5.29
C GLU A 25 8.29 -30.42 6.68
N ASP A 26 8.91 -31.14 7.61
CA ASP A 26 9.07 -30.73 9.00
C ASP A 26 10.31 -29.87 9.18
N VAL A 27 10.18 -28.78 9.93
CA VAL A 27 11.28 -27.86 10.20
C VAL A 27 12.08 -28.32 11.42
N ILE A 28 13.37 -28.62 11.23
CA ILE A 28 14.28 -28.96 12.33
C ILE A 28 14.84 -27.70 12.99
N ASP A 29 15.22 -26.73 12.16
CA ASP A 29 15.92 -25.53 12.59
C ASP A 29 15.67 -24.35 11.65
N CYS A 30 15.74 -23.13 12.17
CA CYS A 30 15.52 -21.90 11.42
C CYS A 30 16.42 -20.78 11.93
N GLU A 31 17.25 -20.23 11.05
CA GLU A 31 18.12 -19.10 11.35
C GLU A 31 17.64 -17.84 10.59
N PRO A 32 17.08 -16.83 11.30
CA PRO A 32 16.72 -15.57 10.69
C PRO A 32 17.94 -14.66 10.50
N LEU A 33 18.25 -14.33 9.25
CA LEU A 33 19.29 -13.38 8.88
C LEU A 33 18.69 -11.98 8.70
N LEU A 34 19.16 -11.06 9.52
CA LEU A 34 18.72 -9.66 9.60
C LEU A 34 19.77 -8.69 9.07
N GLY A 35 19.37 -7.43 8.92
CA GLY A 35 20.30 -6.32 8.65
C GLY A 35 20.25 -5.76 7.22
N TYR A 36 19.48 -6.37 6.31
CA TYR A 36 19.33 -5.86 4.94
C TYR A 36 18.75 -4.44 4.87
N LEU A 37 17.98 -4.03 5.88
CA LEU A 37 17.41 -2.67 6.01
C LEU A 37 18.12 -1.82 7.07
N HIS A 38 19.28 -2.25 7.59
CA HIS A 38 19.99 -1.45 8.58
C HIS A 38 20.52 -0.16 7.95
N ARG A 39 20.02 0.99 8.44
CA ARG A 39 20.36 2.33 7.92
C ARG A 39 21.11 3.21 8.93
N GLY A 40 21.57 2.64 10.04
CA GLY A 40 22.30 3.40 11.07
C GLY A 40 21.47 4.52 11.72
N MET A 41 20.16 4.32 11.91
CA MET A 41 19.24 5.37 12.43
C MET A 41 19.67 5.91 13.80
N GLU A 42 20.17 5.06 14.69
CA GLU A 42 20.72 5.47 15.99
C GLU A 42 21.91 6.43 15.84
N LYS A 43 22.78 6.19 14.84
CA LYS A 43 23.95 7.05 14.60
C LYS A 43 23.59 8.38 13.94
N ILE A 44 22.51 8.40 13.15
CA ILE A 44 21.98 9.63 12.57
C ILE A 44 21.40 10.52 13.67
N ALA A 45 20.74 9.94 14.67
CA ALA A 45 20.18 10.67 15.81
C ALA A 45 21.26 11.43 16.58
N GLU A 46 22.43 10.82 16.81
CA GLU A 46 23.56 11.45 17.52
C GLU A 46 24.13 12.70 16.80
N ASN A 47 23.88 12.85 15.50
CA ASN A 47 24.42 13.95 14.68
C ASN A 47 23.35 14.98 14.23
N ARG A 48 22.12 14.89 14.75
CA ARG A 48 20.98 15.72 14.34
C ARG A 48 20.21 16.19 15.55
N THR A 49 19.65 17.40 15.47
CA THR A 49 18.71 17.86 16.49
C THR A 49 17.44 17.01 16.40
N ILE A 50 16.70 16.90 17.50
CA ILE A 50 15.50 16.05 17.56
C ILE A 50 14.49 16.41 16.46
N ILE A 51 14.30 17.70 16.19
CA ILE A 51 13.41 18.17 15.12
C ILE A 51 13.89 17.73 13.74
N GLN A 52 15.19 17.85 13.46
CA GLN A 52 15.77 17.39 12.19
C GLN A 52 15.71 15.86 12.06
N TYR A 53 15.71 15.16 13.20
CA TYR A 53 15.63 13.72 13.25
C TYR A 53 14.21 13.18 13.08
N LEU A 54 13.18 13.92 13.47
CA LEU A 54 11.78 13.49 13.44
C LEU A 54 11.30 12.95 12.05
N PRO A 55 11.68 13.54 10.89
CA PRO A 55 11.35 12.97 9.58
C PRO A 55 12.02 11.63 9.25
N TYR A 56 13.07 11.24 9.99
CA TYR A 56 13.68 9.91 9.88
C TYR A 56 12.92 8.86 10.69
N VAL A 57 12.34 9.29 11.81
CA VAL A 57 11.63 8.43 12.76
C VAL A 57 10.33 7.88 12.18
N THR A 58 9.65 8.65 11.34
CA THR A 58 8.49 8.18 10.56
C THR A 58 8.82 7.01 9.63
N ARG A 59 10.11 6.76 9.37
CA ARG A 59 10.59 5.65 8.52
C ARG A 59 11.06 4.43 9.31
N TRP A 60 10.99 4.45 10.64
CA TRP A 60 11.30 3.29 11.48
C TRP A 60 10.24 2.22 11.32
N ASP A 61 8.99 2.59 11.60
CA ASP A 61 7.80 1.78 11.36
C ASP A 61 6.83 2.59 10.51
N TYR A 62 6.72 2.24 9.23
CA TYR A 62 5.86 2.95 8.29
C TYR A 62 4.37 2.61 8.45
N LEU A 63 4.02 1.61 9.26
CA LEU A 63 2.63 1.32 9.61
C LEU A 63 2.10 2.30 10.65
N ALA A 64 2.93 2.53 11.67
CA ALA A 64 2.57 3.20 12.91
C ALA A 64 3.44 4.44 13.12
N THR A 65 3.46 5.33 12.12
CA THR A 65 4.37 6.49 12.09
C THR A 65 4.12 7.48 13.23
N MET A 66 2.87 7.63 13.67
CA MET A 66 2.52 8.49 14.80
C MET A 66 3.10 7.98 16.12
N PHE A 67 3.19 6.65 16.31
CA PHE A 67 3.79 6.08 17.52
C PHE A 67 5.29 6.33 17.58
N THR A 68 5.99 6.23 16.45
CA THR A 68 7.42 6.49 16.39
C THR A 68 7.71 7.98 16.61
N GLU A 69 6.88 8.87 16.06
CA GLU A 69 6.92 10.30 16.36
C GLU A 69 6.68 10.58 17.85
N ALA A 70 5.64 9.97 18.44
CA ALA A 70 5.28 10.20 19.84
C ALA A 70 6.42 9.82 20.78
N ILE A 71 7.01 8.63 20.64
CA ILE A 71 8.12 8.22 21.51
C ILE A 71 9.35 9.15 21.37
N THR A 72 9.58 9.69 20.17
CA THR A 72 10.70 10.59 19.90
C THR A 72 10.48 11.97 20.50
N VAL A 73 9.22 12.37 20.69
CA VAL A 73 8.83 13.65 21.29
C VAL A 73 8.69 13.52 22.82
N ASN A 74 8.10 12.43 23.31
CA ASN A 74 7.85 12.19 24.73
C ASN A 74 9.14 12.06 25.55
N GLY A 75 10.20 11.45 24.97
CA GLY A 75 11.51 11.35 25.63
C GLY A 75 12.09 12.72 25.99
N PRO A 76 12.33 13.58 25.00
CA PRO A 76 12.65 14.99 25.15
C PRO A 76 11.75 15.78 26.11
N GLU A 77 10.43 15.60 26.02
CA GLU A 77 9.47 16.31 26.88
C GLU A 77 9.62 15.93 28.35
N GLN A 78 9.76 14.65 28.65
CA GLN A 78 9.99 14.16 30.01
C GLN A 78 11.36 14.58 30.55
N LEU A 79 12.40 14.54 29.72
CA LEU A 79 13.75 14.94 30.11
C LEU A 79 13.82 16.46 30.40
N GLY A 80 13.09 17.27 29.62
CA GLY A 80 12.98 18.71 29.81
C GLY A 80 11.91 19.17 30.80
N ASN A 81 11.16 18.26 31.44
CA ASN A 81 9.97 18.57 32.27
C ASN A 81 8.99 19.54 31.58
N ILE A 82 8.76 19.32 30.28
CA ILE A 82 7.90 20.15 29.46
C ILE A 82 6.45 19.66 29.61
N GLN A 83 5.56 20.55 30.02
CA GLN A 83 4.13 20.23 30.08
C GLN A 83 3.48 20.36 28.69
N VAL A 84 2.72 19.35 28.30
CA VAL A 84 1.93 19.35 27.06
C VAL A 84 0.52 19.86 27.37
N PRO A 85 -0.06 20.78 26.57
CA PRO A 85 -1.42 21.24 26.78
C PRO A 85 -2.45 20.11 26.66
N GLN A 86 -3.53 20.17 27.45
CA GLN A 86 -4.57 19.12 27.45
C GLN A 86 -5.15 18.86 26.06
N ARG A 87 -5.45 19.92 25.30
CA ARG A 87 -5.96 19.81 23.92
C ARG A 87 -4.99 19.05 23.01
N ALA A 88 -3.69 19.34 23.13
CA ALA A 88 -2.66 18.67 22.34
C ALA A 88 -2.57 17.17 22.68
N SER A 89 -2.68 16.83 23.98
CA SER A 89 -2.67 15.44 24.43
C SER A 89 -3.87 14.65 23.90
N TYR A 90 -5.08 15.22 23.90
CA TYR A 90 -6.26 14.63 23.27
C TYR A 90 -6.07 14.38 21.76
N ILE A 91 -5.55 15.38 21.05
CA ILE A 91 -5.26 15.24 19.61
C ILE A 91 -4.24 14.11 19.36
N ARG A 92 -3.20 14.01 20.20
CA ARG A 92 -2.21 12.93 20.12
C ARG A 92 -2.85 11.58 20.32
N VAL A 93 -3.69 11.39 21.36
CA VAL A 93 -4.39 10.12 21.60
C VAL A 93 -5.27 9.73 20.40
N ILE A 94 -6.05 10.66 19.85
CA ILE A 94 -6.89 10.37 18.67
C ILE A 94 -6.02 9.93 17.48
N MET A 95 -4.92 10.63 17.20
CA MET A 95 -4.01 10.29 16.10
C MET A 95 -3.27 8.96 16.33
N LEU A 96 -2.91 8.66 17.57
CA LEU A 96 -2.29 7.40 17.97
C LEU A 96 -3.26 6.22 17.78
N GLU A 97 -4.50 6.33 18.26
CA GLU A 97 -5.50 5.27 18.11
C GLU A 97 -5.95 5.08 16.65
N LEU A 98 -6.06 6.15 15.85
CA LEU A 98 -6.25 6.01 14.40
C LEU A 98 -5.06 5.28 13.73
N SER A 99 -3.83 5.61 14.14
CA SER A 99 -2.64 4.90 13.67
C SER A 99 -2.59 3.46 14.17
N HIS A 100 -3.20 3.16 15.32
CA HIS A 100 -3.29 1.82 15.90
C HIS A 100 -4.20 0.94 15.04
N ILE A 101 -5.39 1.44 14.71
CA ILE A 101 -6.32 0.79 13.78
C ILE A 101 -5.67 0.60 12.40
N ALA A 102 -5.04 1.65 11.84
CA ALA A 102 -4.39 1.58 10.53
C ALA A 102 -3.25 0.55 10.46
N SER A 103 -2.54 0.32 11.58
CA SER A 103 -1.50 -0.70 11.69
C SER A 103 -2.11 -2.11 11.74
N HIS A 104 -3.12 -2.33 12.58
CA HIS A 104 -3.80 -3.65 12.69
C HIS A 104 -4.48 -4.05 11.38
N LEU A 105 -5.06 -3.09 10.67
CA LEU A 105 -5.61 -3.30 9.32
C LEU A 105 -4.52 -3.76 8.34
N LEU A 106 -3.43 -3.02 8.21
CA LEU A 106 -2.36 -3.39 7.27
C LEU A 106 -1.58 -4.62 7.71
N TRP A 107 -1.65 -5.02 8.98
CA TRP A 107 -1.20 -6.33 9.42
C TRP A 107 -2.14 -7.45 8.93
N LEU A 108 -3.45 -7.28 9.15
CA LEU A 108 -4.47 -8.29 8.83
C LEU A 108 -4.53 -8.61 7.33
N GLY A 109 -4.39 -7.62 6.45
CA GLY A 109 -4.51 -7.82 5.00
C GLY A 109 -3.48 -8.81 4.43
N PRO A 110 -2.17 -8.49 4.50
CA PRO A 110 -1.09 -9.38 4.06
C PRO A 110 -1.08 -10.72 4.80
N PHE A 111 -1.40 -10.74 6.10
CA PHE A 111 -1.54 -11.99 6.85
C PHE A 111 -2.59 -12.93 6.23
N MET A 112 -3.76 -12.39 5.89
CA MET A 112 -4.79 -13.16 5.20
C MET A 112 -4.35 -13.58 3.79
N ALA A 113 -3.64 -12.71 3.06
CA ALA A 113 -3.12 -13.00 1.73
C ALA A 113 -2.11 -14.16 1.75
N ASP A 114 -1.25 -14.23 2.76
CA ASP A 114 -0.28 -15.32 2.95
C ASP A 114 -0.93 -16.67 3.30
N ILE A 115 -2.04 -16.64 4.05
CA ILE A 115 -2.85 -17.84 4.33
C ILE A 115 -3.63 -18.28 3.07
N GLY A 116 -3.80 -17.37 2.10
CA GLY A 116 -4.42 -17.63 0.79
C GLY A 116 -5.74 -16.88 0.55
N ALA A 117 -6.19 -16.05 1.48
CA ALA A 117 -7.41 -15.25 1.35
C ALA A 117 -7.10 -13.84 0.81
N GLN A 118 -7.32 -13.64 -0.49
CA GLN A 118 -7.00 -12.39 -1.18
C GLN A 118 -8.09 -11.31 -1.06
N THR A 119 -9.37 -11.68 -0.88
CA THR A 119 -10.47 -10.71 -0.84
C THR A 119 -10.41 -9.75 0.36
N PRO A 120 -10.14 -10.21 1.61
CA PRO A 120 -10.05 -9.32 2.77
C PRO A 120 -8.97 -8.25 2.62
N PHE A 121 -7.89 -8.55 1.89
CA PHE A 121 -6.82 -7.59 1.59
C PHE A 121 -7.38 -6.30 0.96
N PHE A 122 -8.26 -6.42 -0.04
CA PHE A 122 -8.84 -5.25 -0.72
C PHE A 122 -9.83 -4.47 0.14
N TYR A 123 -10.58 -5.16 1.00
CA TYR A 123 -11.49 -4.48 1.92
C TYR A 123 -10.66 -3.62 2.85
N ILE A 124 -9.73 -4.20 3.59
CA ILE A 124 -8.84 -3.49 4.53
C ILE A 124 -8.20 -2.21 3.95
N PHE A 125 -7.79 -2.18 2.68
CA PHE A 125 -7.28 -0.95 2.05
C PHE A 125 -8.34 0.14 1.90
N ARG A 126 -9.61 -0.20 1.66
CA ARG A 126 -10.75 0.74 1.64
C ARG A 126 -10.91 1.44 2.99
N GLU A 127 -11.00 0.70 4.09
CA GLU A 127 -11.12 1.30 5.44
C GLU A 127 -9.87 2.12 5.79
N ARG A 128 -8.70 1.64 5.41
CA ARG A 128 -7.43 2.33 5.66
C ARG A 128 -7.29 3.63 4.87
N GLU A 129 -7.85 3.70 3.68
CA GLU A 129 -7.87 4.92 2.86
C GLU A 129 -8.67 6.04 3.53
N LEU A 130 -9.76 5.71 4.24
CA LEU A 130 -10.53 6.68 5.01
C LEU A 130 -9.71 7.29 6.16
N ILE A 131 -8.89 6.47 6.83
CA ILE A 131 -7.97 6.96 7.87
C ILE A 131 -6.91 7.88 7.24
N TYR A 132 -6.41 7.54 6.06
CA TYR A 132 -5.43 8.34 5.34
C TYR A 132 -5.97 9.70 4.89
N ASP A 133 -7.24 9.76 4.51
CA ASP A 133 -7.89 11.04 4.21
C ASP A 133 -8.02 11.92 5.47
N LEU A 134 -8.24 11.32 6.65
CA LEU A 134 -8.22 12.03 7.93
C LEU A 134 -6.81 12.54 8.28
N PHE A 135 -5.77 11.73 8.06
CA PHE A 135 -4.38 12.15 8.27
C PHE A 135 -3.94 13.23 7.29
N GLU A 136 -4.31 13.12 6.02
CA GLU A 136 -4.02 14.13 5.00
C GLU A 136 -4.70 15.45 5.35
N ALA A 137 -5.96 15.42 5.79
CA ALA A 137 -6.67 16.62 6.20
C ALA A 137 -5.99 17.32 7.39
N ALA A 138 -5.49 16.57 8.38
CA ALA A 138 -4.86 17.16 9.57
C ALA A 138 -3.40 17.60 9.35
N THR A 139 -2.63 16.83 8.57
CA THR A 139 -1.17 16.97 8.50
C THR A 139 -0.66 17.41 7.13
N GLY A 140 -1.49 17.28 6.08
CA GLY A 140 -1.10 17.48 4.69
C GLY A 140 -0.34 16.31 4.07
N MET A 141 -0.09 15.22 4.81
CA MET A 141 0.62 14.03 4.32
C MET A 141 -0.17 12.76 4.63
N ARG A 142 -0.06 11.73 3.76
CA ARG A 142 -0.81 10.47 3.91
C ARG A 142 -0.11 9.40 4.75
N MET A 143 1.22 9.47 4.92
CA MET A 143 2.00 8.43 5.64
C MET A 143 3.05 9.00 6.58
N MET A 144 3.87 9.95 6.09
CA MET A 144 5.01 10.49 6.82
C MET A 144 4.62 11.82 7.46
N HIS A 145 3.81 11.77 8.50
CA HIS A 145 3.03 12.93 8.98
C HIS A 145 3.86 14.08 9.56
N ASN A 146 4.94 13.80 10.29
CA ASN A 146 5.77 14.78 10.97
C ASN A 146 4.93 15.82 11.75
N PHE A 147 3.92 15.31 12.46
CA PHE A 147 2.84 16.07 13.04
C PHE A 147 3.07 16.36 14.52
N PHE A 148 3.60 15.41 15.27
CA PHE A 148 3.92 15.65 16.68
C PHE A 148 5.18 16.50 16.81
N ARG A 149 5.17 17.43 17.77
CA ARG A 149 6.29 18.33 18.06
C ARG A 149 6.51 18.38 19.56
N ILE A 150 7.73 18.67 19.96
CA ILE A 150 8.06 18.91 21.38
C ILE A 150 7.16 20.05 21.88
N GLY A 151 6.34 19.74 22.89
CA GLY A 151 5.35 20.64 23.47
C GLY A 151 3.91 20.53 22.94
N GLY A 152 3.63 19.65 21.99
CA GLY A 152 2.27 19.45 21.49
C GLY A 152 2.21 18.95 20.05
N VAL A 153 1.43 19.62 19.20
CA VAL A 153 1.24 19.25 17.79
C VAL A 153 1.61 20.41 16.85
N ALA A 154 1.95 20.10 15.60
CA ALA A 154 2.42 21.10 14.64
C ALA A 154 1.34 22.11 14.22
N ALA A 155 0.10 21.63 14.11
CA ALA A 155 -1.09 22.38 13.73
C ALA A 155 -2.34 21.80 14.42
N ASP A 156 -3.36 22.63 14.61
CA ASP A 156 -4.65 22.19 15.13
C ASP A 156 -5.48 21.48 14.03
N LEU A 157 -6.51 20.76 14.45
CA LEU A 157 -7.44 20.05 13.56
C LEU A 157 -8.25 21.05 12.70
N PRO A 158 -8.45 20.78 11.41
CA PRO A 158 -9.24 21.66 10.55
C PRO A 158 -10.74 21.59 10.89
N HIS A 159 -11.48 22.62 10.46
CA HIS A 159 -12.92 22.69 10.66
C HIS A 159 -13.65 21.49 10.01
N GLY A 160 -14.57 20.86 10.73
CA GLY A 160 -15.34 19.69 10.26
C GLY A 160 -14.56 18.37 10.26
N TRP A 161 -13.33 18.35 10.79
CA TRP A 161 -12.55 17.11 10.93
C TRP A 161 -13.15 16.15 11.97
N ILE A 162 -13.65 16.70 13.08
CA ILE A 162 -14.24 15.94 14.19
C ILE A 162 -15.45 15.13 13.69
N ASP A 163 -16.37 15.78 12.96
CA ASP A 163 -17.57 15.13 12.43
C ASP A 163 -17.21 13.98 11.48
N LYS A 164 -16.25 14.18 10.58
CA LYS A 164 -15.75 13.12 9.69
C LYS A 164 -15.11 11.95 10.45
N CYS A 165 -14.42 12.23 11.55
CA CYS A 165 -13.81 11.19 12.36
C CYS A 165 -14.87 10.36 13.10
N LEU A 166 -15.96 10.99 13.56
CA LEU A 166 -17.12 10.30 14.13
C LEU A 166 -17.81 9.41 13.08
N ASP A 167 -18.06 9.95 11.87
CA ASP A 167 -18.63 9.16 10.75
C ASP A 167 -17.80 7.92 10.43
N PHE A 168 -16.47 8.06 10.47
CA PHE A 168 -15.54 6.93 10.29
C PHE A 168 -15.67 5.90 11.41
N CYS A 169 -15.78 6.32 12.67
CA CYS A 169 -15.92 5.41 13.81
C CYS A 169 -17.16 4.52 13.67
N ASP A 170 -18.30 5.12 13.30
CA ASP A 170 -19.57 4.40 13.12
C ASP A 170 -19.52 3.43 11.93
N TYR A 171 -18.91 3.87 10.83
CA TYR A 171 -18.69 3.03 9.66
C TYR A 171 -17.77 1.84 9.97
N PHE A 172 -16.66 2.07 10.64
CA PHE A 172 -15.64 1.07 10.88
C PHE A 172 -16.10 -0.05 11.81
N LEU A 173 -16.96 0.25 12.79
CA LEU A 173 -17.61 -0.78 13.63
C LEU A 173 -18.39 -1.80 12.79
N THR A 174 -19.08 -1.34 11.74
CA THR A 174 -19.78 -2.24 10.80
C THR A 174 -18.79 -3.10 10.02
N GLY A 175 -17.66 -2.52 9.58
CA GLY A 175 -16.58 -3.24 8.90
C GLY A 175 -15.95 -4.34 9.76
N VAL A 176 -15.72 -4.09 11.05
CA VAL A 176 -15.18 -5.11 11.97
C VAL A 176 -16.11 -6.31 12.10
N VAL A 177 -17.43 -6.10 12.19
CA VAL A 177 -18.42 -7.19 12.22
C VAL A 177 -18.40 -8.00 10.92
N GLU A 178 -18.23 -7.34 9.78
CA GLU A 178 -18.08 -8.01 8.48
C GLU A 178 -16.81 -8.89 8.45
N TYR A 179 -15.67 -8.37 8.90
CA TYR A 179 -14.43 -9.14 8.99
C TYR A 179 -14.55 -10.35 9.92
N GLN A 180 -15.19 -10.20 11.08
CA GLN A 180 -15.42 -11.32 11.99
C GLN A 180 -16.26 -12.42 11.35
N LYS A 181 -17.27 -12.04 10.57
CA LYS A 181 -18.12 -12.99 9.85
C LYS A 181 -17.38 -13.72 8.73
N LEU A 182 -16.51 -13.03 8.00
CA LEU A 182 -15.76 -13.57 6.87
C LEU A 182 -14.53 -14.40 7.30
N ILE A 183 -13.83 -13.97 8.34
CA ILE A 183 -12.53 -14.53 8.74
C ILE A 183 -12.69 -15.42 9.97
N THR A 184 -13.18 -14.87 11.09
CA THR A 184 -13.17 -15.58 12.38
C THR A 184 -14.00 -16.86 12.38
N ARG A 185 -15.12 -16.88 11.65
CA ARG A 185 -16.01 -18.06 11.56
C ARG A 185 -15.63 -19.04 10.46
N ASN A 186 -14.57 -18.77 9.69
CA ASN A 186 -14.19 -19.62 8.56
C ASN A 186 -13.43 -20.86 9.06
N PRO A 187 -13.92 -22.09 8.79
CA PRO A 187 -13.24 -23.31 9.24
C PRO A 187 -11.83 -23.46 8.66
N ILE A 188 -11.58 -23.00 7.42
CA ILE A 188 -10.26 -23.08 6.79
C ILE A 188 -9.26 -22.18 7.53
N PHE A 189 -9.71 -21.02 7.99
CA PHE A 189 -8.87 -20.09 8.74
C PHE A 189 -8.55 -20.67 10.13
N LEU A 190 -9.54 -21.22 10.82
CA LEU A 190 -9.35 -21.84 12.14
C LEU A 190 -8.34 -23.00 12.06
N GLU A 191 -8.49 -23.90 11.09
CA GLU A 191 -7.57 -25.04 10.90
C GLU A 191 -6.11 -24.60 10.64
N ARG A 192 -5.91 -23.41 10.06
CA ARG A 192 -4.58 -22.86 9.72
C ARG A 192 -3.93 -22.03 10.80
N VAL A 193 -4.62 -21.75 11.91
CA VAL A 193 -4.18 -20.78 12.92
C VAL A 193 -4.32 -21.32 14.34
N GLU A 194 -5.33 -22.15 14.60
CA GLU A 194 -5.57 -22.79 15.89
C GLU A 194 -4.42 -23.76 16.23
N GLY A 195 -3.86 -23.62 17.43
CA GLY A 195 -2.78 -24.49 17.91
C GLY A 195 -1.41 -24.26 17.25
N ILE A 196 -1.26 -23.24 16.40
CA ILE A 196 0.01 -22.88 15.76
C ILE A 196 0.75 -21.81 16.56
N GLY A 197 2.04 -22.03 16.79
CA GLY A 197 2.92 -21.04 17.40
C GLY A 197 2.61 -20.73 18.87
N ILE A 198 2.23 -21.74 19.65
CA ILE A 198 1.90 -21.63 21.08
C ILE A 198 3.11 -21.12 21.87
N VAL A 199 2.90 -20.10 22.69
CA VAL A 199 3.91 -19.59 23.64
C VAL A 199 3.33 -19.57 25.04
N SER A 200 4.08 -20.09 26.02
CA SER A 200 3.66 -20.02 27.42
C SER A 200 3.94 -18.64 28.02
N GLY A 201 3.12 -18.21 29.00
CA GLY A 201 3.33 -16.92 29.67
C GLY A 201 4.71 -16.76 30.32
N LYS A 202 5.33 -17.86 30.78
CA LYS A 202 6.71 -17.82 31.32
C LYS A 202 7.75 -17.55 30.23
N GLU A 203 7.57 -18.15 29.05
CA GLU A 203 8.46 -17.93 27.90
C GLU A 203 8.34 -16.50 27.39
N VAL A 204 7.11 -15.97 27.30
CA VAL A 204 6.88 -14.56 26.93
C VAL A 204 7.70 -13.61 27.80
N ILE A 205 7.68 -13.79 29.11
CA ILE A 205 8.42 -12.94 30.06
C ILE A 205 9.93 -13.14 29.90
N ASN A 206 10.40 -14.39 29.81
CA ASN A 206 11.83 -14.68 29.69
C ASN A 206 12.44 -14.14 28.39
N TRP A 207 11.70 -14.19 27.29
CA TRP A 207 12.11 -13.63 25.99
C TRP A 207 11.86 -12.12 25.88
N GLY A 208 11.16 -11.50 26.84
CA GLY A 208 10.86 -10.08 26.84
C GLY A 208 9.85 -9.64 25.77
N LEU A 209 8.99 -10.55 25.31
CA LEU A 209 7.95 -10.27 24.32
C LEU A 209 6.94 -9.25 24.87
N SER A 210 6.34 -8.45 23.99
CA SER A 210 5.41 -7.37 24.38
C SER A 210 4.22 -7.24 23.43
N GLY A 211 3.22 -6.44 23.81
CA GLY A 211 2.02 -6.18 23.00
C GLY A 211 1.11 -7.39 22.84
N PRO A 212 0.55 -7.61 21.64
CA PRO A 212 -0.37 -8.71 21.38
C PRO A 212 0.23 -10.10 21.68
N MET A 213 1.54 -10.29 21.52
CA MET A 213 2.23 -11.56 21.84
C MET A 213 2.11 -11.91 23.33
N LEU A 214 2.21 -10.89 24.18
CA LEU A 214 2.14 -11.04 25.62
C LEU A 214 0.69 -11.18 26.10
N ARG A 215 -0.21 -10.34 25.58
CA ARG A 215 -1.65 -10.35 25.91
C ARG A 215 -2.34 -11.64 25.48
N ALA A 216 -1.93 -12.25 24.37
CA ALA A 216 -2.48 -13.52 23.90
C ALA A 216 -2.07 -14.72 24.78
N SER A 217 -1.05 -14.57 25.62
CA SER A 217 -0.47 -15.64 26.45
C SER A 217 -0.92 -15.59 27.91
N GLY A 218 -2.04 -14.90 28.19
CA GLY A 218 -2.69 -14.84 29.50
C GLY A 218 -2.20 -13.73 30.44
N ILE A 219 -1.38 -12.79 29.96
CA ILE A 219 -0.83 -11.70 30.78
C ILE A 219 -1.55 -10.39 30.43
N GLN A 220 -2.29 -9.85 31.40
CA GLN A 220 -2.99 -8.57 31.27
C GLN A 220 -2.01 -7.40 31.49
N TRP A 221 -1.28 -7.03 30.45
CA TRP A 221 -0.33 -5.92 30.49
C TRP A 221 -0.48 -5.02 29.26
N ASP A 222 -0.62 -3.72 29.51
CA ASP A 222 -0.68 -2.67 28.50
C ASP A 222 -0.13 -1.39 29.11
N LEU A 223 0.87 -0.78 28.48
CA LEU A 223 1.51 0.42 29.00
C LEU A 223 0.56 1.62 29.05
N ARG A 224 -0.51 1.64 28.24
CA ARG A 224 -1.51 2.71 28.26
C ARG A 224 -2.25 2.80 29.59
N LYS A 225 -2.51 1.67 30.27
CA LYS A 225 -3.10 1.65 31.63
C LYS A 225 -2.07 1.74 32.75
N VAL A 226 -0.89 1.15 32.54
CA VAL A 226 0.15 1.08 33.58
C VAL A 226 0.83 2.43 33.78
N GLU A 227 1.25 3.07 32.70
CA GLU A 227 1.98 4.35 32.78
C GLU A 227 1.09 5.57 32.57
N ASN A 228 -0.11 5.40 31.98
CA ASN A 228 -1.07 6.48 31.71
C ASN A 228 -0.41 7.70 31.05
N TYR A 229 0.40 7.47 30.03
CA TYR A 229 1.03 8.56 29.28
C TYR A 229 -0.02 9.34 28.46
N GLU A 230 0.29 10.58 28.09
CA GLU A 230 -0.66 11.52 27.47
C GLU A 230 -1.91 11.70 28.35
N CYS A 231 -3.10 11.29 27.90
CA CYS A 231 -4.35 11.34 28.67
C CYS A 231 -5.12 10.02 28.66
N TYR A 232 -4.45 8.87 28.48
CA TYR A 232 -5.11 7.55 28.45
C TYR A 232 -5.89 7.20 29.73
N GLY A 233 -5.55 7.81 30.86
CA GLY A 233 -6.22 7.58 32.16
C GLY A 233 -7.60 8.22 32.28
N GLU A 234 -8.00 9.12 31.37
CA GLU A 234 -9.31 9.79 31.39
C GLU A 234 -10.41 8.99 30.66
N PHE A 235 -10.03 7.97 29.88
CA PHE A 235 -10.94 7.19 29.05
C PHE A 235 -11.25 5.82 29.66
N ASP A 236 -12.49 5.36 29.47
CA ASP A 236 -12.95 4.04 29.90
C ASP A 236 -12.82 3.01 28.76
N TRP A 237 -11.89 2.07 28.89
CA TRP A 237 -11.64 1.01 27.90
C TRP A 237 -11.04 -0.22 28.58
N ASP A 238 -11.11 -1.37 27.93
CA ASP A 238 -10.64 -2.65 28.50
C ASP A 238 -9.46 -3.24 27.74
N VAL A 239 -8.53 -3.84 28.49
CA VAL A 239 -7.36 -4.52 27.89
C VAL A 239 -7.83 -5.87 27.34
N GLN A 240 -7.67 -6.07 26.04
CA GLN A 240 -8.03 -7.32 25.36
C GLN A 240 -6.93 -8.36 25.55
N TRP A 241 -7.27 -9.54 26.09
CA TRP A 241 -6.32 -10.61 26.37
C TRP A 241 -6.94 -11.98 26.09
N GLN A 242 -6.09 -12.98 25.89
CA GLN A 242 -6.49 -14.36 25.66
C GLN A 242 -5.56 -15.30 26.42
N LYS A 243 -5.97 -16.57 26.59
CA LYS A 243 -5.23 -17.54 27.42
C LYS A 243 -4.46 -18.58 26.62
N GLU A 244 -4.88 -18.91 25.40
CA GLU A 244 -4.32 -20.04 24.65
C GLU A 244 -2.88 -19.83 24.17
N GLY A 245 -2.45 -18.58 23.95
CA GLY A 245 -1.08 -18.26 23.50
C GLY A 245 -0.78 -18.63 22.04
N ASP A 246 -1.77 -19.13 21.32
CA ASP A 246 -1.68 -19.54 19.92
C ASP A 246 -1.86 -18.35 18.96
N SER A 247 -1.77 -18.63 17.67
CA SER A 247 -1.92 -17.59 16.64
C SER A 247 -3.36 -17.06 16.57
N LEU A 248 -4.36 -17.85 16.97
CA LEU A 248 -5.77 -17.45 16.98
C LEU A 248 -6.03 -16.45 18.10
N ALA A 249 -5.51 -16.71 19.30
CA ALA A 249 -5.54 -15.81 20.44
C ALA A 249 -4.95 -14.43 20.08
N ARG A 250 -3.82 -14.40 19.36
CA ARG A 250 -3.19 -13.14 18.90
C ARG A 250 -4.05 -12.39 17.88
N TYR A 251 -4.68 -13.12 16.96
CA TYR A 251 -5.64 -12.53 16.02
C TYR A 251 -6.83 -11.91 16.77
N LEU A 252 -7.42 -12.63 17.73
CA LEU A 252 -8.56 -12.15 18.51
C LEU A 252 -8.21 -10.91 19.34
N VAL A 253 -7.02 -10.87 19.95
CA VAL A 253 -6.53 -9.68 20.67
C VAL A 253 -6.48 -8.46 19.75
N ARG A 254 -5.90 -8.59 18.54
CA ARG A 254 -5.82 -7.46 17.60
C ARG A 254 -7.17 -6.99 17.07
N ILE A 255 -8.11 -7.92 16.81
CA ILE A 255 -9.49 -7.55 16.44
C ILE A 255 -10.18 -6.83 17.59
N GLY A 256 -10.06 -7.32 18.83
CA GLY A 256 -10.61 -6.65 20.00
C GLY A 256 -10.01 -5.27 20.23
N GLU A 257 -8.69 -5.15 20.07
CA GLU A 257 -7.97 -3.88 20.20
C GLU A 257 -8.48 -2.83 19.22
N MET A 258 -8.84 -3.20 17.99
CA MET A 258 -9.44 -2.25 17.04
C MET A 258 -10.78 -1.71 17.56
N VAL A 259 -11.61 -2.54 18.19
CA VAL A 259 -12.89 -2.11 18.77
C VAL A 259 -12.68 -1.17 19.96
N GLU A 260 -11.75 -1.51 20.86
CA GLU A 260 -11.40 -0.63 21.99
C GLU A 260 -10.78 0.69 21.54
N SER A 261 -9.97 0.67 20.48
CA SER A 261 -9.38 1.89 19.89
C SER A 261 -10.48 2.85 19.42
N ILE A 262 -11.54 2.34 18.79
CA ILE A 262 -12.70 3.16 18.39
C ILE A 262 -13.41 3.75 19.62
N LYS A 263 -13.61 2.93 20.67
CA LYS A 263 -14.24 3.37 21.92
C LYS A 263 -13.47 4.54 22.56
N ILE A 264 -12.14 4.48 22.55
CA ILE A 264 -11.25 5.56 23.01
C ILE A 264 -11.42 6.80 22.12
N ILE A 265 -11.39 6.64 20.79
CA ILE A 265 -11.52 7.76 19.84
C ILE A 265 -12.86 8.48 20.04
N GLN A 266 -13.98 7.75 20.15
CA GLN A 266 -15.31 8.33 20.36
C GLN A 266 -15.35 9.18 21.65
N GLN A 267 -14.85 8.65 22.77
CA GLN A 267 -14.77 9.39 24.04
C GLN A 267 -13.86 10.61 23.94
N ALA A 268 -12.73 10.50 23.25
CA ALA A 268 -11.79 11.60 23.06
C ALA A 268 -12.37 12.72 22.18
N LEU A 269 -13.17 12.39 21.16
CA LEU A 269 -13.82 13.38 20.30
C LEU A 269 -14.95 14.13 21.03
N GLU A 270 -15.73 13.43 21.87
CA GLU A 270 -16.78 14.05 22.69
C GLU A 270 -16.20 14.96 23.79
N GLY A 271 -15.06 14.57 24.37
CA GLY A 271 -14.41 15.26 25.49
C GLY A 271 -13.37 16.32 25.10
N ILE A 272 -13.14 16.59 23.81
CA ILE A 272 -11.99 17.41 23.39
C ILE A 272 -12.05 18.85 23.96
N PRO A 273 -11.09 19.26 24.79
CA PRO A 273 -11.12 20.59 25.37
C PRO A 273 -10.73 21.67 24.34
N GLY A 274 -11.27 22.87 24.52
CA GLY A 274 -10.72 24.07 23.89
C GLY A 274 -9.36 24.42 24.49
N GLY A 275 -8.54 25.21 23.78
CA GLY A 275 -7.26 25.69 24.30
C GLY A 275 -6.13 25.69 23.27
N PRO A 276 -4.89 25.95 23.71
CA PRO A 276 -3.72 25.90 22.83
C PRO A 276 -3.35 24.46 22.45
N TYR A 277 -2.92 24.25 21.21
CA TYR A 277 -2.47 22.95 20.69
C TYR A 277 -0.95 22.73 20.82
N GLU A 278 -0.22 23.72 21.30
CA GLU A 278 1.23 23.71 21.49
C GLU A 278 1.55 24.50 22.76
N ASN A 279 2.50 24.04 23.55
CA ASN A 279 3.00 24.81 24.69
C ASN A 279 3.73 26.05 24.19
N LEU A 280 3.15 27.21 24.45
CA LEU A 280 3.69 28.51 24.03
C LEU A 280 5.00 28.83 24.76
N GLU A 281 5.20 28.36 26.00
CA GLU A 281 6.37 28.64 26.84
C GLU A 281 7.67 28.06 26.29
N ILE A 282 7.60 26.95 25.55
CA ILE A 282 8.76 26.38 24.84
C ILE A 282 9.35 27.36 23.83
N ARG A 283 8.51 28.23 23.24
CA ARG A 283 8.98 29.29 22.34
C ARG A 283 9.59 30.47 23.08
N TYR A 284 9.35 30.57 24.39
CA TYR A 284 9.93 31.59 25.27
C TYR A 284 11.30 31.17 25.83
N PHE A 285 11.63 29.87 25.88
CA PHE A 285 12.96 29.41 26.36
C PHE A 285 14.14 29.96 25.54
N ASP A 286 13.92 30.34 24.28
CA ASP A 286 14.92 30.98 23.41
C ASP A 286 14.98 32.52 23.55
N ARG A 287 14.25 33.16 24.49
CA ARG A 287 14.05 34.62 24.48
C ARG A 287 14.43 35.32 25.79
N GLU A 288 15.42 36.20 25.71
CA GLU A 288 15.77 37.16 26.77
C GLU A 288 14.90 38.44 26.75
N ARG A 289 14.16 38.73 25.66
CA ARG A 289 13.36 39.97 25.50
C ARG A 289 12.06 39.76 24.71
N GLU A 290 11.03 40.54 25.07
CA GLU A 290 9.82 40.72 24.25
C GLU A 290 10.10 41.72 23.11
N PRO A 291 9.96 41.33 21.84
CA PRO A 291 10.20 42.22 20.71
C PRO A 291 9.00 43.15 20.48
N GLU A 292 9.27 44.41 20.17
CA GLU A 292 8.24 45.38 19.79
C GLU A 292 7.54 44.99 18.48
N TRP A 293 6.25 45.28 18.38
CA TRP A 293 5.45 45.00 17.19
C TRP A 293 6.08 45.68 15.95
N ASN A 294 6.37 44.88 14.92
CA ASN A 294 6.93 45.29 13.61
C ASN A 294 8.46 45.52 13.55
N ASP A 295 9.19 45.21 14.63
CA ASP A 295 10.65 45.24 14.64
C ASP A 295 11.27 44.17 13.71
N PHE A 296 12.54 44.34 13.34
CA PHE A 296 13.28 43.40 12.50
C PHE A 296 13.25 41.98 13.10
N GLU A 297 13.44 41.85 14.41
CA GLU A 297 13.33 40.57 15.12
C GLU A 297 11.93 39.97 15.03
N TYR A 298 10.86 40.78 15.18
CA TYR A 298 9.47 40.34 15.04
C TYR A 298 9.18 39.76 13.64
N ARG A 299 9.78 40.34 12.60
CA ARG A 299 9.65 39.90 11.20
C ARG A 299 10.33 38.57 10.93
N PHE A 300 11.43 38.26 11.64
CA PHE A 300 12.08 36.95 11.60
C PHE A 300 11.35 35.93 12.48
N ILE A 301 10.78 36.35 13.61
CA ILE A 301 9.95 35.53 14.51
C ILE A 301 8.69 34.99 13.81
N SER A 302 8.16 35.73 12.84
CA SER A 302 7.00 35.32 12.03
C SER A 302 7.28 34.05 11.21
N LYS A 303 8.55 33.73 10.93
CA LYS A 303 8.95 32.43 10.38
C LYS A 303 9.12 31.42 11.51
N LYS A 304 8.00 30.86 11.99
CA LYS A 304 7.86 29.77 13.00
C LYS A 304 9.17 28.94 13.14
N PRO A 305 10.16 29.35 13.95
CA PRO A 305 11.42 28.61 14.06
C PRO A 305 11.13 27.38 14.92
N SER A 306 11.66 26.25 14.51
CA SER A 306 11.42 25.01 15.25
C SER A 306 12.19 25.04 16.57
N PRO A 307 11.52 24.85 17.73
CA PRO A 307 12.12 25.05 19.04
C PRO A 307 13.21 24.00 19.28
N THR A 308 14.48 24.40 19.15
CA THR A 308 15.60 23.52 19.44
C THR A 308 15.97 23.75 20.89
N PHE A 309 15.80 22.72 21.73
CA PHE A 309 16.11 22.83 23.15
C PHE A 309 17.37 22.03 23.48
N GLU A 310 18.16 22.52 24.42
CA GLU A 310 19.32 21.80 24.95
C GLU A 310 18.84 20.67 25.85
N LEU A 311 19.32 19.45 25.61
CA LEU A 311 18.97 18.29 26.43
C LEU A 311 19.75 18.32 27.75
N PRO A 312 19.08 18.37 28.93
CA PRO A 312 19.75 18.17 30.22
C PRO A 312 20.63 16.92 30.25
N LYS A 313 21.70 16.96 31.06
CA LYS A 313 22.62 15.83 31.23
C LYS A 313 22.00 14.75 32.13
N GLN A 314 21.10 13.96 31.56
CA GLN A 314 20.38 12.88 32.24
C GLN A 314 20.22 11.67 31.30
N GLU A 315 20.08 10.49 31.90
CA GLU A 315 19.71 9.26 31.21
C GLU A 315 18.22 9.00 31.44
N LEU A 316 17.47 8.70 30.38
CA LEU A 316 16.05 8.44 30.45
C LEU A 316 15.67 7.27 29.54
N TYR A 317 14.83 6.38 30.04
CA TYR A 317 14.16 5.37 29.24
C TYR A 317 12.67 5.69 29.18
N VAL A 318 12.18 5.96 27.99
CA VAL A 318 10.75 6.19 27.73
C VAL A 318 10.22 5.05 26.88
N ARG A 319 8.94 4.72 27.09
CA ARG A 319 8.24 3.68 26.36
C ARG A 319 6.81 4.08 26.05
N VAL A 320 6.30 3.53 24.96
CA VAL A 320 4.94 3.74 24.46
C VAL A 320 4.45 2.37 23.96
N GLU A 321 3.15 2.09 24.14
CA GLU A 321 2.51 0.90 23.61
C GLU A 321 2.24 1.09 22.12
N ALA A 322 3.15 0.67 21.24
CA ALA A 322 2.88 0.62 19.81
C ALA A 322 1.98 -0.59 19.47
N PRO A 323 1.34 -0.63 18.29
CA PRO A 323 0.43 -1.73 17.91
C PRO A 323 1.11 -3.12 17.92
N LYS A 324 2.44 -3.14 17.77
CA LYS A 324 3.28 -4.34 17.80
C LYS A 324 3.77 -4.71 19.21
N GLY A 325 3.65 -3.80 20.18
CA GLY A 325 4.13 -3.92 21.54
C GLY A 325 4.92 -2.72 22.02
N GLU A 326 5.71 -2.91 23.07
CA GLU A 326 6.46 -1.85 23.75
C GLU A 326 7.58 -1.31 22.86
N LEU A 327 7.36 -0.10 22.33
CA LEU A 327 8.36 0.69 21.65
C LEU A 327 9.02 1.61 22.67
N GLY A 328 10.34 1.46 22.84
CA GLY A 328 11.08 2.25 23.81
C GLY A 328 12.31 2.93 23.22
N ILE A 329 12.71 4.02 23.86
CA ILE A 329 13.93 4.76 23.54
C ILE A 329 14.69 5.01 24.83
N PHE A 330 15.97 4.64 24.80
CA PHE A 330 16.95 5.03 25.81
C PHE A 330 17.77 6.20 25.29
N LEU A 331 17.63 7.34 25.96
CA LEU A 331 18.20 8.63 25.60
C LEU A 331 19.20 9.06 26.68
N ILE A 332 20.36 9.56 26.25
CA ILE A 332 21.31 10.25 27.11
C ILE A 332 21.51 11.67 26.58
N GLY A 333 21.22 12.67 27.41
CA GLY A 333 21.52 14.07 27.11
C GLY A 333 22.92 14.49 27.60
N ASP A 334 23.52 15.51 26.97
CA ASP A 334 24.85 16.05 27.33
C ASP A 334 24.90 17.57 27.19
N GLN A 335 23.86 18.28 27.67
CA GLN A 335 23.76 19.75 27.63
C GLN A 335 24.03 20.35 26.23
N ASN A 336 23.58 19.62 25.21
CA ASN A 336 23.74 19.99 23.82
C ASN A 336 22.40 19.76 23.10
N GLY A 337 22.21 20.39 21.94
CA GLY A 337 21.03 20.16 21.09
C GLY A 337 21.01 18.78 20.40
N PHE A 338 22.12 18.03 20.53
CA PHE A 338 22.28 16.67 20.01
C PHE A 338 22.24 15.66 21.16
N PRO A 339 21.50 14.55 21.02
CA PRO A 339 21.54 13.48 22.00
C PRO A 339 22.92 12.79 21.96
N TRP A 340 23.51 12.55 23.12
CA TRP A 340 24.80 11.84 23.21
C TRP A 340 24.66 10.38 22.77
N ARG A 341 23.59 9.73 23.21
CA ARG A 341 23.25 8.36 22.82
C ARG A 341 21.75 8.23 22.62
N TRP A 342 21.37 7.52 21.56
CA TRP A 342 19.98 7.22 21.22
C TRP A 342 19.86 5.75 20.88
N LYS A 343 19.32 4.95 21.80
CA LYS A 343 19.14 3.50 21.62
C LYS A 343 17.66 3.18 21.48
N ILE A 344 17.30 2.54 20.38
CA ILE A 344 15.92 2.17 20.09
C ILE A 344 15.69 0.73 20.53
N ARG A 345 14.58 0.47 21.22
CA ARG A 345 14.03 -0.86 21.51
C ARG A 345 12.80 -1.09 20.64
N PRO A 346 12.96 -1.67 19.43
CA PRO A 346 11.82 -1.97 18.57
C PRO A 346 11.14 -3.28 19.01
N PRO A 347 9.80 -3.31 19.14
CA PRO A 347 9.08 -4.51 19.57
C PRO A 347 9.22 -5.67 18.58
N GLY A 348 9.20 -5.37 17.27
CA GLY A 348 9.35 -6.40 16.22
C GLY A 348 10.67 -7.17 16.25
N PHE A 349 11.77 -6.54 16.70
CA PHE A 349 13.08 -7.21 16.80
C PHE A 349 13.08 -8.26 17.92
N ILE A 350 12.46 -7.93 19.05
CA ILE A 350 12.36 -8.83 20.21
C ILE A 350 11.38 -9.96 19.90
N ASN A 351 10.24 -9.64 19.26
CA ASN A 351 9.26 -10.63 18.84
C ASN A 351 9.83 -11.64 17.84
N LEU A 352 10.75 -11.22 16.96
CA LEU A 352 11.40 -12.12 16.01
C LEU A 352 12.40 -13.08 16.67
N GLN A 353 12.95 -12.75 17.84
CA GLN A 353 13.97 -13.56 18.50
C GLN A 353 13.45 -14.97 18.87
N ILE A 354 12.14 -15.10 19.15
CA ILE A 354 11.52 -16.38 19.50
C ILE A 354 11.18 -17.25 18.27
N LEU A 355 11.29 -16.71 17.05
CA LEU A 355 10.89 -17.41 15.82
C LEU A 355 11.54 -18.81 15.65
N PRO A 356 12.85 -19.01 15.89
CA PRO A 356 13.47 -20.32 15.75
C PRO A 356 12.84 -21.38 16.68
N GLN A 357 12.44 -20.98 17.89
CA GLN A 357 11.80 -21.87 18.86
C GLN A 357 10.37 -22.21 18.43
N LEU A 358 9.63 -21.23 17.89
CA LEU A 358 8.24 -21.41 17.45
C LEU A 358 8.10 -22.28 16.22
N VAL A 359 9.04 -22.18 15.28
CA VAL A 359 8.99 -22.88 14.00
C VAL A 359 9.43 -24.34 14.12
N LYS A 360 10.16 -24.69 15.19
CA LYS A 360 10.73 -26.03 15.36
C LYS A 360 9.64 -27.09 15.46
N ARG A 361 9.75 -28.14 14.64
CA ARG A 361 8.79 -29.26 14.48
C ARG A 361 7.44 -28.86 13.87
N MET A 362 7.32 -27.66 13.31
CA MET A 362 6.15 -27.27 12.52
C MET A 362 6.38 -27.58 11.04
N LYS A 363 5.31 -27.53 10.24
CA LYS A 363 5.41 -27.68 8.79
C LYS A 363 5.93 -26.41 8.15
N LEU A 364 6.56 -26.53 6.98
CA LEU A 364 7.04 -25.38 6.20
C LEU A 364 5.94 -24.31 5.96
N ALA A 365 4.69 -24.73 5.75
CA ALA A 365 3.56 -23.83 5.53
C ALA A 365 3.19 -23.00 6.78
N ASP A 366 3.44 -23.53 7.97
CA ASP A 366 3.10 -22.89 9.25
C ASP A 366 4.05 -21.73 9.57
N ILE A 367 5.25 -21.73 8.98
CA ILE A 367 6.20 -20.61 9.07
C ILE A 367 5.52 -19.30 8.64
N MET A 368 4.71 -19.34 7.58
CA MET A 368 4.05 -18.14 7.06
C MET A 368 2.99 -17.61 8.03
N THR A 369 2.24 -18.51 8.69
CA THR A 369 1.30 -18.14 9.74
C THR A 369 2.02 -17.49 10.93
N ILE A 370 3.14 -18.08 11.38
CA ILE A 370 3.92 -17.57 12.53
C ILE A 370 4.57 -16.22 12.20
N LEU A 371 5.16 -16.07 11.01
CA LEU A 371 5.74 -14.79 10.58
C LEU A 371 4.68 -13.72 10.44
N GLY A 372 3.56 -14.07 9.80
CA GLY A 372 2.43 -13.19 9.63
C GLY A 372 1.91 -12.70 10.98
N ILE A 373 1.74 -13.57 11.99
CA ILE A 373 1.26 -13.17 13.31
C ILE A 373 2.25 -12.25 14.05
N GLN A 374 3.56 -12.36 13.80
CA GLN A 374 4.59 -11.54 14.45
C GLN A 374 4.71 -10.11 13.88
N ASP A 375 4.00 -9.76 12.78
CA ASP A 375 3.93 -8.42 12.17
C ASP A 375 5.30 -7.78 11.90
N ILE A 376 6.10 -8.44 11.04
CA ILE A 376 7.43 -7.99 10.63
C ILE A 376 7.32 -7.20 9.32
N ASN A 377 7.88 -5.98 9.29
CA ASN A 377 7.82 -5.10 8.12
C ASN A 377 9.19 -4.61 7.67
N SER A 378 9.47 -4.67 6.36
CA SER A 378 10.61 -3.99 5.74
C SER A 378 10.28 -3.47 4.32
N PHE A 379 10.95 -2.41 3.88
CA PHE A 379 10.63 -1.59 2.69
C PHE A 379 11.03 -2.27 1.36
N PHE A 380 10.25 -2.02 0.30
CA PHE A 380 10.51 -2.43 -1.08
C PHE A 380 11.12 -1.26 -1.90
N ARG A 381 12.23 -1.48 -2.61
CA ARG A 381 12.73 -0.54 -3.63
C ARG A 381 12.91 -1.26 -4.98
N LEU A 382 12.24 -0.76 -6.01
CA LEU A 382 12.47 -1.12 -7.41
C LEU A 382 13.75 -0.43 -7.92
N GLU A 383 14.75 -1.17 -8.39
CA GLU A 383 15.85 -0.60 -9.20
C GLU A 383 16.51 -1.67 -10.09
N SER A 384 16.22 -1.63 -11.40
CA SER A 384 16.85 -2.41 -12.48
C SER A 384 17.14 -1.47 -13.66
N LEU A 385 18.40 -1.08 -13.88
CA LEU A 385 18.79 -0.19 -14.98
C LEU A 385 20.09 -0.56 -15.72
N LYS A 386 20.83 -1.61 -15.34
CA LYS A 386 22.09 -1.98 -16.03
C LYS A 386 21.93 -2.97 -17.19
N GLU A 387 20.80 -3.65 -17.32
CA GLU A 387 20.57 -4.65 -18.39
C GLU A 387 20.07 -4.04 -19.72
N VAL A 388 19.67 -2.76 -19.72
CA VAL A 388 18.91 -2.14 -20.81
C VAL A 388 19.75 -1.84 -22.07
N TYR A 389 21.05 -1.59 -21.94
CA TYR A 389 21.88 -1.12 -23.07
C TYR A 389 22.22 -2.19 -24.12
N GLY A 390 22.34 -3.47 -23.73
CA GLY A 390 22.60 -4.57 -24.68
C GLY A 390 21.36 -5.01 -25.45
N ILE A 391 20.18 -4.76 -24.87
CA ILE A 391 18.88 -5.15 -25.40
C ILE A 391 18.50 -4.27 -26.60
N LEU A 392 18.77 -2.96 -26.54
CA LEU A 392 18.34 -1.96 -27.52
C LEU A 392 18.70 -2.23 -28.99
N TRP A 393 19.81 -2.91 -29.31
CA TRP A 393 20.19 -3.20 -30.70
C TRP A 393 19.41 -4.35 -31.35
N VAL A 394 18.83 -5.25 -30.55
CA VAL A 394 17.99 -6.37 -31.04
C VAL A 394 16.58 -5.88 -31.40
N PHE A 395 16.12 -4.76 -30.84
CA PHE A 395 14.76 -4.26 -31.04
C PHE A 395 14.58 -3.38 -32.28
N ALA A 396 15.66 -3.00 -32.99
CA ALA A 396 15.57 -2.14 -34.17
C ALA A 396 14.59 -2.64 -35.27
N PRO A 397 14.59 -3.93 -35.68
CA PRO A 397 13.63 -4.43 -36.68
C PRO A 397 12.20 -4.62 -36.14
N ILE A 398 12.03 -4.85 -34.83
CA ILE A 398 10.70 -4.91 -34.19
C ILE A 398 10.11 -3.49 -34.08
N PHE A 399 10.96 -2.51 -33.78
CA PHE A 399 10.56 -1.11 -33.65
C PHE A 399 10.10 -0.53 -34.99
N THR A 400 10.76 -0.85 -36.11
CA THR A 400 10.32 -0.41 -37.45
C THR A 400 8.98 -1.04 -37.86
N LEU A 401 8.73 -2.31 -37.49
CA LEU A 401 7.46 -2.99 -37.69
C LEU A 401 6.32 -2.30 -36.92
N VAL A 402 6.50 -2.09 -35.62
CA VAL A 402 5.49 -1.47 -34.75
C VAL A 402 5.23 -0.03 -35.20
N LEU A 403 6.27 0.69 -35.62
CA LEU A 403 6.14 2.04 -36.19
C LEU A 403 5.31 2.03 -37.49
N GLY A 404 5.54 1.06 -38.38
CA GLY A 404 4.76 0.92 -39.62
C GLY A 404 3.27 0.62 -39.38
N ILE A 405 2.97 -0.32 -38.47
CA ILE A 405 1.59 -0.68 -38.11
C ILE A 405 0.89 0.54 -37.49
N THR A 406 1.53 1.20 -36.53
CA THR A 406 0.93 2.37 -35.86
C THR A 406 0.66 3.53 -36.82
N ILE A 407 1.58 3.83 -37.74
CA ILE A 407 1.37 4.86 -38.76
C ILE A 407 0.21 4.47 -39.70
N SER A 408 0.12 3.20 -40.13
CA SER A 408 -0.95 2.74 -41.02
C SER A 408 -2.34 2.84 -40.38
N VAL A 409 -2.47 2.49 -39.10
CA VAL A 409 -3.74 2.57 -38.34
C VAL A 409 -4.14 4.03 -38.14
N LEU A 410 -3.20 4.91 -37.80
CA LEU A 410 -3.46 6.34 -37.62
C LEU A 410 -3.95 6.98 -38.93
N ALA A 411 -3.38 6.59 -40.07
CA ALA A 411 -3.80 7.08 -41.39
C ALA A 411 -5.23 6.61 -41.75
N ILE A 412 -5.57 5.35 -41.49
CA ILE A 412 -6.91 4.81 -41.77
C ILE A 412 -7.97 5.47 -40.88
N VAL A 413 -7.69 5.65 -39.58
CA VAL A 413 -8.62 6.31 -38.64
C VAL A 413 -8.84 7.78 -39.01
N TRP A 414 -7.79 8.47 -39.48
CA TRP A 414 -7.91 9.83 -39.98
C TRP A 414 -8.82 9.89 -41.22
N LEU A 415 -8.60 9.00 -42.19
CA LEU A 415 -9.40 8.91 -43.42
C LEU A 415 -10.88 8.59 -43.15
N GLU A 416 -11.17 7.63 -42.26
CA GLU A 416 -12.54 7.24 -41.89
C GLU A 416 -13.33 8.41 -41.28
N ARG A 417 -12.65 9.23 -40.46
CA ARG A 417 -13.26 10.41 -39.83
C ARG A 417 -13.49 11.54 -40.81
N GLU A 418 -12.58 11.73 -41.76
CA GLU A 418 -12.73 12.71 -42.83
C GLU A 418 -13.97 12.37 -43.69
N ILE A 419 -14.07 11.11 -44.13
CA ILE A 419 -15.21 10.62 -44.91
C ILE A 419 -16.52 10.72 -44.12
N SER A 420 -16.52 10.31 -42.84
CA SER A 420 -17.71 10.38 -41.98
C SER A 420 -18.13 11.83 -41.67
N ALA A 421 -17.17 12.75 -41.56
CA ALA A 421 -17.44 14.18 -41.37
C ALA A 421 -18.09 14.80 -42.63
N GLY A 422 -17.60 14.43 -43.82
CA GLY A 422 -18.21 14.80 -45.09
C GLY A 422 -19.66 14.31 -45.24
N ILE A 423 -19.92 13.04 -44.90
CA ILE A 423 -21.27 12.44 -44.99
C ILE A 423 -22.26 13.11 -44.02
N GLN A 424 -21.81 13.48 -42.82
CA GLN A 424 -22.66 14.12 -41.81
C GLN A 424 -22.67 15.65 -41.91
N GLN A 425 -22.05 16.23 -42.96
CA GLN A 425 -21.88 17.67 -43.18
C GLN A 425 -21.39 18.42 -41.93
N ARG A 426 -20.47 17.81 -41.20
CA ARG A 426 -19.82 18.38 -40.02
C ARG A 426 -18.36 18.69 -40.33
N ILE A 427 -17.78 19.61 -39.57
CA ILE A 427 -16.39 20.00 -39.73
C ILE A 427 -15.48 18.81 -39.39
N GLY A 428 -14.63 18.41 -40.35
CA GLY A 428 -13.74 17.25 -40.24
C GLY A 428 -12.37 17.57 -39.60
N PRO A 429 -11.50 16.55 -39.47
CA PRO A 429 -10.16 16.69 -38.86
C PRO A 429 -9.26 17.72 -39.56
N GLU A 430 -9.55 18.06 -40.82
CA GLU A 430 -8.79 19.01 -41.64
C GLU A 430 -8.92 20.48 -41.19
N TYR A 431 -9.87 20.80 -40.31
CA TYR A 431 -10.10 22.17 -39.83
C TYR A 431 -8.93 22.76 -39.05
N ALA A 432 -8.10 21.92 -38.43
CA ALA A 432 -6.89 22.34 -37.72
C ALA A 432 -5.67 22.54 -38.64
N GLY A 433 -5.86 22.49 -39.97
CA GLY A 433 -4.76 22.51 -40.95
C GLY A 433 -3.90 21.24 -40.89
N PRO A 434 -2.61 21.29 -41.29
CA PRO A 434 -1.71 20.12 -41.29
C PRO A 434 -1.56 19.43 -39.93
N LEU A 435 -1.95 20.11 -38.84
CA LEU A 435 -1.93 19.60 -37.47
C LEU A 435 -3.10 18.63 -37.15
N GLY A 436 -4.08 18.47 -38.04
CA GLY A 436 -5.18 17.50 -37.87
C GLY A 436 -4.69 16.04 -37.71
N VAL A 437 -3.50 15.74 -38.24
CA VAL A 437 -2.83 14.43 -38.06
C VAL A 437 -2.45 14.17 -36.61
N LEU A 438 -2.14 15.22 -35.82
CA LEU A 438 -1.80 15.08 -34.40
C LEU A 438 -2.99 14.63 -33.55
N GLN A 439 -4.22 14.81 -34.03
CA GLN A 439 -5.42 14.36 -33.31
C GLN A 439 -5.53 12.84 -33.27
N ALA A 440 -5.16 12.15 -34.35
CA ALA A 440 -5.13 10.68 -34.37
C ALA A 440 -4.13 10.13 -33.34
N LEU A 441 -2.97 10.80 -33.20
CA LEU A 441 -1.98 10.48 -32.17
C LEU A 441 -2.52 10.69 -30.75
N ALA A 442 -3.24 11.79 -30.51
CA ALA A 442 -3.87 12.08 -29.22
C ALA A 442 -4.97 11.06 -28.84
N ASP A 443 -5.66 10.49 -29.81
CA ASP A 443 -6.65 9.45 -29.56
C ASP A 443 -6.02 8.08 -29.32
N GLY A 444 -4.92 7.76 -30.03
CA GLY A 444 -4.11 6.59 -29.74
C GLY A 444 -3.58 6.60 -28.31
N THR A 445 -3.08 7.76 -27.85
CA THR A 445 -2.66 7.91 -26.45
C THR A 445 -3.84 7.80 -25.50
N LYS A 446 -4.98 8.42 -25.79
CA LYS A 446 -6.21 8.31 -24.98
C LYS A 446 -6.71 6.88 -24.82
N LEU A 447 -6.62 6.03 -25.85
CA LEU A 447 -7.04 4.62 -25.77
C LEU A 447 -6.19 3.82 -24.77
N LEU A 448 -4.89 4.10 -24.68
CA LEU A 448 -4.00 3.46 -23.70
C LEU A 448 -4.35 3.85 -22.25
N PHE A 449 -4.91 5.04 -22.06
CA PHE A 449 -5.34 5.54 -20.76
C PHE A 449 -6.83 5.26 -20.45
N LYS A 450 -7.51 4.46 -21.27
CA LYS A 450 -8.92 4.17 -21.07
C LYS A 450 -9.11 2.95 -20.16
N GLU A 451 -9.96 3.10 -19.14
CA GLU A 451 -10.24 2.03 -18.18
C GLU A 451 -10.92 0.82 -18.83
N SER A 452 -10.41 -0.37 -18.50
CA SER A 452 -10.95 -1.66 -18.90
C SER A 452 -12.01 -2.13 -17.90
N LEU A 453 -13.25 -1.72 -18.13
CA LEU A 453 -14.40 -2.12 -17.30
C LEU A 453 -14.77 -3.58 -17.59
N ILE A 454 -14.63 -4.43 -16.58
CA ILE A 454 -14.94 -5.86 -16.66
C ILE A 454 -16.24 -6.12 -15.87
N PRO A 455 -17.26 -6.73 -16.50
CA PRO A 455 -18.57 -6.91 -15.89
C PRO A 455 -18.51 -7.96 -14.77
N SER A 456 -18.96 -7.57 -13.57
CA SER A 456 -18.93 -8.38 -12.36
C SER A 456 -19.82 -9.63 -12.39
N ARG A 457 -20.83 -9.67 -13.27
CA ARG A 457 -21.72 -10.83 -13.48
C ARG A 457 -21.36 -11.68 -14.72
N GLY A 458 -20.37 -11.25 -15.50
CA GLY A 458 -19.92 -11.88 -16.74
C GLY A 458 -19.04 -13.10 -16.53
N ASP A 459 -18.91 -13.94 -17.56
CA ASP A 459 -17.78 -14.87 -17.66
C ASP A 459 -16.54 -14.08 -18.05
N THR A 460 -15.71 -13.84 -17.04
CA THR A 460 -14.51 -13.03 -17.13
C THR A 460 -13.49 -13.59 -18.12
N ARG A 461 -13.40 -14.93 -18.25
CA ARG A 461 -12.42 -15.56 -19.15
C ARG A 461 -12.82 -15.33 -20.60
N LEU A 462 -14.08 -15.56 -20.94
CA LEU A 462 -14.59 -15.30 -22.29
C LEU A 462 -14.57 -13.81 -22.64
N PHE A 463 -14.91 -12.95 -21.66
CA PHE A 463 -14.90 -11.50 -21.83
C PHE A 463 -13.50 -10.93 -22.11
N SER A 464 -12.47 -11.47 -21.46
CA SER A 464 -11.08 -11.02 -21.63
C SER A 464 -10.38 -11.68 -22.82
N ILE A 465 -10.64 -12.96 -23.11
CA ILE A 465 -10.00 -13.68 -24.23
C ILE A 465 -10.51 -13.16 -25.57
N GLY A 466 -11.79 -12.78 -25.66
CA GLY A 466 -12.39 -12.30 -26.90
C GLY A 466 -11.61 -11.17 -27.58
N PRO A 467 -11.39 -10.01 -26.91
CA PRO A 467 -10.61 -8.91 -27.47
C PRO A 467 -9.17 -9.28 -27.79
N SER A 468 -8.53 -10.13 -26.97
CA SER A 468 -7.16 -10.60 -27.23
C SER A 468 -7.07 -11.42 -28.51
N ILE A 469 -8.04 -12.30 -28.78
CA ILE A 469 -8.09 -13.08 -30.03
C ILE A 469 -8.19 -12.14 -31.23
N SER A 470 -9.05 -11.12 -31.17
CA SER A 470 -9.20 -10.15 -32.26
C SER A 470 -7.92 -9.33 -32.50
N VAL A 471 -7.22 -8.91 -31.44
CA VAL A 471 -5.96 -8.16 -31.57
C VAL A 471 -4.85 -9.05 -32.15
N ILE A 472 -4.73 -10.29 -31.66
CA ILE A 472 -3.71 -11.24 -32.14
C ILE A 472 -3.95 -11.58 -33.61
N SER A 473 -5.20 -11.82 -34.03
CA SER A 473 -5.51 -12.10 -35.43
C SER A 473 -5.12 -10.94 -36.35
N ILE A 474 -5.36 -9.70 -35.90
CA ILE A 474 -4.94 -8.51 -36.68
C ILE A 474 -3.41 -8.46 -36.77
N ILE A 475 -2.67 -8.60 -35.67
CA ILE A 475 -1.20 -8.54 -35.69
C ILE A 475 -0.60 -9.61 -36.62
N ILE A 476 -1.13 -10.84 -36.59
CA ILE A 476 -0.66 -11.91 -37.47
C ILE A 476 -1.00 -11.60 -38.93
N SER A 477 -2.15 -10.99 -39.22
CA SER A 477 -2.52 -10.61 -40.59
C SER A 477 -1.51 -9.63 -41.22
N TYR A 478 -0.92 -8.75 -40.42
CA TYR A 478 0.10 -7.79 -40.87
C TYR A 478 1.43 -8.43 -41.22
N SER A 479 1.72 -9.67 -40.79
CA SER A 479 2.98 -10.34 -41.14
C SER A 479 3.05 -10.74 -42.62
N VAL A 480 1.90 -10.80 -43.28
CA VAL A 480 1.73 -11.34 -44.64
C VAL A 480 1.53 -10.22 -45.67
N ILE A 481 1.26 -8.99 -45.22
CA ILE A 481 1.02 -7.84 -46.09
C ILE A 481 2.37 -7.29 -46.60
N PRO A 482 2.54 -7.12 -47.93
CA PRO A 482 3.72 -6.47 -48.50
C PRO A 482 3.65 -4.95 -48.29
N PHE A 483 4.64 -4.40 -47.59
CA PHE A 483 4.80 -2.95 -47.38
C PHE A 483 5.77 -2.31 -48.39
N GLY A 484 6.41 -3.11 -49.25
CA GLY A 484 7.27 -2.67 -50.35
C GLY A 484 7.84 -3.87 -51.13
N TYR A 485 8.47 -3.63 -52.29
CA TYR A 485 8.98 -4.70 -53.18
C TYR A 485 9.87 -5.75 -52.49
N ASN A 486 10.63 -5.35 -51.47
CA ASN A 486 11.50 -6.23 -50.67
C ASN A 486 11.11 -6.26 -49.18
N PHE A 487 9.94 -5.71 -48.81
CA PHE A 487 9.55 -5.54 -47.41
C PHE A 487 8.26 -6.32 -47.10
N VAL A 488 8.45 -7.62 -46.90
CA VAL A 488 7.46 -8.61 -46.45
C VAL A 488 8.11 -9.43 -45.34
N LEU A 489 7.43 -9.63 -44.20
CA LEU A 489 7.99 -10.42 -43.08
C LEU A 489 7.95 -11.92 -43.37
N SER A 490 6.86 -12.38 -43.96
CA SER A 490 6.69 -13.75 -44.38
C SER A 490 6.10 -13.78 -45.78
N ASP A 491 6.96 -14.05 -46.77
CA ASP A 491 6.54 -14.22 -48.16
C ASP A 491 5.91 -15.61 -48.30
N LEU A 492 4.58 -15.63 -48.21
CA LEU A 492 3.79 -16.85 -48.32
C LEU A 492 3.02 -16.81 -49.64
N ASN A 493 3.19 -17.85 -50.46
CA ASN A 493 2.47 -18.01 -51.74
C ASN A 493 0.93 -17.96 -51.59
N ILE A 494 0.41 -18.27 -50.39
CA ILE A 494 -1.02 -18.19 -50.06
C ILE A 494 -1.37 -16.95 -49.23
N GLY A 495 -0.54 -15.91 -49.27
CA GLY A 495 -0.57 -14.83 -48.30
C GLY A 495 -1.93 -14.12 -48.20
N VAL A 496 -2.56 -13.85 -49.34
CA VAL A 496 -3.90 -13.24 -49.41
C VAL A 496 -4.97 -14.15 -48.78
N PHE A 497 -4.89 -15.48 -48.99
CA PHE A 497 -5.83 -16.44 -48.42
C PHE A 497 -5.63 -16.62 -46.91
N LEU A 498 -4.39 -16.60 -46.46
CA LEU A 498 -4.06 -16.66 -45.04
C LEU A 498 -4.55 -15.39 -44.34
N TRP A 499 -4.38 -14.22 -44.96
CA TRP A 499 -4.90 -12.95 -44.46
C TRP A 499 -6.43 -12.99 -44.27
N ILE A 500 -7.18 -13.47 -45.28
CA ILE A 500 -8.65 -13.65 -45.19
C ILE A 500 -9.04 -14.67 -44.10
N SER A 501 -8.31 -15.78 -44.01
CA SER A 501 -8.61 -16.84 -43.04
C SER A 501 -8.42 -16.35 -41.60
N ILE A 502 -7.38 -15.55 -41.38
CA ILE A 502 -7.06 -15.00 -40.06
C ILE A 502 -8.00 -13.84 -39.71
N SER A 503 -8.37 -12.98 -40.67
CA SER A 503 -9.34 -11.92 -40.43
C SER A 503 -10.71 -12.47 -40.00
N SER A 504 -11.10 -13.64 -40.53
CA SER A 504 -12.36 -14.33 -40.20
C SER A 504 -12.44 -14.80 -38.73
N ILE A 505 -11.33 -14.79 -37.99
CA ILE A 505 -11.30 -15.16 -36.56
C ILE A 505 -11.70 -13.96 -35.69
N ALA A 506 -11.49 -12.73 -36.15
CA ALA A 506 -11.75 -11.51 -35.37
C ALA A 506 -13.22 -11.36 -34.92
N PRO A 507 -14.25 -11.67 -35.73
CA PRO A 507 -15.65 -11.61 -35.31
C PRO A 507 -15.99 -12.57 -34.17
N ILE A 508 -15.31 -13.71 -34.08
CA ILE A 508 -15.49 -14.68 -32.99
C ILE A 508 -15.08 -14.04 -31.66
N GLY A 509 -13.96 -13.30 -31.65
CA GLY A 509 -13.52 -12.55 -30.48
C GLY A 509 -14.54 -11.50 -30.00
N LEU A 510 -15.20 -10.80 -30.93
CA LEU A 510 -16.26 -9.83 -30.61
C LEU A 510 -17.50 -10.50 -30.01
N LEU A 511 -17.93 -11.64 -30.58
CA LEU A 511 -19.06 -12.42 -30.06
C LEU A 511 -18.77 -12.98 -28.66
N MET A 512 -17.56 -13.51 -28.45
CA MET A 512 -17.13 -14.04 -27.16
C MET A 512 -17.08 -12.93 -26.09
N SER A 513 -16.64 -11.73 -26.45
CA SER A 513 -16.65 -10.58 -25.55
C SER A 513 -18.08 -10.13 -25.20
N GLY A 514 -18.97 -10.06 -26.19
CA GLY A 514 -20.38 -9.72 -25.98
C GLY A 514 -21.13 -10.73 -25.11
N TYR A 515 -20.92 -12.03 -25.38
CA TYR A 515 -21.52 -13.13 -24.62
C TYR A 515 -20.94 -13.22 -23.20
N GLY A 516 -19.61 -13.08 -23.08
CA GLY A 516 -18.88 -13.11 -21.82
C GLY A 516 -19.28 -11.99 -20.85
N SER A 517 -19.90 -10.92 -21.32
CA SER A 517 -20.44 -9.86 -20.43
C SER A 517 -21.63 -10.34 -19.57
N ASN A 518 -22.29 -11.43 -19.95
CA ASN A 518 -23.52 -11.94 -19.32
C ASN A 518 -24.61 -10.85 -19.17
N ASN A 519 -24.66 -9.93 -20.14
CA ASN A 519 -25.67 -8.88 -20.26
C ASN A 519 -26.30 -8.97 -21.66
N LYS A 520 -27.64 -9.09 -21.72
CA LYS A 520 -28.40 -9.22 -22.97
C LYS A 520 -28.13 -8.08 -23.95
N TYR A 521 -27.94 -6.84 -23.46
CA TYR A 521 -27.65 -5.69 -24.32
C TYR A 521 -26.23 -5.73 -24.88
N SER A 522 -25.24 -6.14 -24.09
CA SER A 522 -23.86 -6.33 -24.56
C SER A 522 -23.75 -7.49 -25.56
N PHE A 523 -24.49 -8.57 -25.33
CA PHE A 523 -24.54 -9.70 -26.26
C PHE A 523 -25.21 -9.31 -27.59
N LEU A 524 -26.33 -8.57 -27.56
CA LEU A 524 -26.96 -8.04 -28.77
C LEU A 524 -26.03 -7.06 -29.53
N GLY A 525 -25.30 -6.22 -28.79
CA GLY A 525 -24.28 -5.33 -29.34
C GLY A 525 -23.13 -6.09 -30.02
N GLY A 526 -22.63 -7.15 -29.39
CA GLY A 526 -21.62 -8.06 -29.96
C GLY A 526 -22.12 -8.79 -31.21
N LEU A 527 -23.37 -9.30 -31.17
CA LEU A 527 -24.02 -9.94 -32.33
C LEU A 527 -24.17 -8.97 -33.51
N ARG A 528 -24.57 -7.72 -33.25
CA ARG A 528 -24.68 -6.70 -34.29
C ARG A 528 -23.32 -6.35 -34.90
N ALA A 529 -22.29 -6.19 -34.07
CA ALA A 529 -20.93 -5.91 -34.53
C ALA A 529 -20.35 -7.07 -35.36
N ALA A 530 -20.57 -8.32 -34.93
CA ALA A 530 -20.13 -9.49 -35.67
C ALA A 530 -20.90 -9.68 -36.99
N ALA A 531 -22.22 -9.50 -36.99
CA ALA A 531 -23.04 -9.56 -38.20
C ALA A 531 -22.63 -8.46 -39.20
N GLN A 532 -22.29 -7.26 -38.72
CA GLN A 532 -21.74 -6.18 -39.54
C GLN A 532 -20.37 -6.56 -40.13
N SER A 533 -19.43 -7.07 -39.32
CA SER A 533 -18.11 -7.52 -39.80
C SER A 533 -18.22 -8.59 -40.88
N ILE A 534 -19.02 -9.63 -40.62
CA ILE A 534 -19.23 -10.75 -41.54
C ILE A 534 -19.88 -10.27 -42.85
N SER A 535 -20.81 -9.31 -42.77
CA SER A 535 -21.50 -8.75 -43.94
C SER A 535 -20.57 -7.94 -44.85
N TYR A 536 -19.46 -7.39 -44.34
CA TYR A 536 -18.41 -6.75 -45.14
C TYR A 536 -17.32 -7.74 -45.59
N GLU A 537 -16.95 -8.69 -44.74
CA GLU A 537 -15.94 -9.71 -45.01
C GLU A 537 -16.36 -10.67 -46.12
N ILE A 538 -17.63 -11.10 -46.18
CA ILE A 538 -18.10 -12.05 -47.19
C ILE A 538 -18.01 -11.44 -48.61
N PRO A 539 -18.57 -10.25 -48.92
CA PRO A 539 -18.40 -9.61 -50.22
C PRO A 539 -16.93 -9.32 -50.56
N LEU A 540 -16.14 -8.85 -49.59
CA LEU A 540 -14.70 -8.63 -49.79
C LEU A 540 -13.98 -9.93 -50.18
N THR A 541 -14.24 -11.01 -49.43
CA THR A 541 -13.69 -12.34 -49.69
C THR A 541 -14.12 -12.85 -51.05
N LEU A 542 -15.39 -12.71 -51.44
CA LEU A 542 -15.88 -13.11 -52.75
C LEU A 542 -15.26 -12.28 -53.88
N CYS A 543 -15.09 -10.97 -53.70
CA CYS A 543 -14.41 -10.08 -54.64
C CYS A 543 -12.93 -10.46 -54.81
N VAL A 544 -12.19 -10.60 -53.71
CA VAL A 544 -10.77 -11.00 -53.72
C VAL A 544 -10.62 -12.40 -54.32
N LEU A 545 -11.45 -13.36 -53.91
CA LEU A 545 -11.46 -14.71 -54.46
C LEU A 545 -11.76 -14.69 -55.96
N SER A 546 -12.70 -13.86 -56.44
CA SER A 546 -12.99 -13.73 -57.87
C SER A 546 -11.81 -13.16 -58.68
N ILE A 547 -11.08 -12.19 -58.13
CA ILE A 547 -9.87 -11.60 -58.74
C ILE A 547 -8.72 -12.60 -58.72
N SER A 548 -8.49 -13.26 -57.58
CA SER A 548 -7.47 -14.29 -57.42
C SER A 548 -7.73 -15.49 -58.35
N LEU A 549 -8.98 -15.96 -58.47
CA LEU A 549 -9.35 -17.02 -59.41
C LEU A 549 -9.19 -16.60 -60.88
N ARG A 550 -9.31 -15.30 -61.20
CA ARG A 550 -9.04 -14.74 -62.53
C ARG A 550 -7.55 -14.51 -62.81
N ALA A 551 -6.72 -14.36 -61.78
CA ALA A 551 -5.26 -14.26 -61.89
C ALA A 551 -4.57 -15.63 -61.89
N ILE A 552 -5.23 -16.66 -61.33
CA ILE A 552 -4.77 -18.06 -61.31
C ILE A 552 -5.20 -18.83 -62.58
N ARG A 553 -6.24 -18.37 -63.28
CA ARG A 553 -6.52 -18.75 -64.68
C ARG A 553 -5.73 -17.85 -65.62
#